data_AF-G2HEE0-F1
#
_entry.id   AF-G2HEE0-F1
#
_cell.length_a   1.000
_cell.length_b   1.000
_cell.length_c   1.000
_cell.angle_alpha   90.00
_cell.angle_beta   90.00
_cell.angle_gamma   90.00
#
_symmetry.space_group_name_H-M   'P 1'
#
loop_
_entity.id
_entity.type
_entity.pdbx_description
1 polymer ?
#
loop_
_entity_poly.entity_id
_entity_poly.type
_entity_poly.pdbx_seq_one_letter_code
_entity_poly.pdbx_strand_id
1 'polypeptide(L)'
;MGNVLQGGEGQAPTRQAVLGAGLPISTPCTTINKVCASGMKAIMMASQSLMCGHQDVMVAGGMESMSNVPYVMNRGSTPYGGVKLEDLIVKDGLTDVYNKIHMGSCAENTAKKLNIARNEQDAYAINSYTRSKAAWEAGKFGNEVIPVTVTVKGQPDVVVKEDEEYKRVDFSKVPKLKTVFQKENGTVTAANASTLNDGAAALVLMTADAAKRLNVTPLARIVAFADAAVEPIDFPIAPVYAASMVRTK
;
A
#
# COMPACT_ATOMS: atom_id res chain seq x y z
N MET A 1 -12.78 -1.69 -1.37
CA MET A 1 -11.42 -1.16 -1.56
C MET A 1 -10.53 -1.67 -0.43
N GLY A 2 -9.24 -1.88 -0.68
CA GLY A 2 -8.27 -2.18 0.36
C GLY A 2 -7.89 -0.94 1.17
N ASN A 3 -7.90 -1.00 2.50
CA ASN A 3 -7.54 0.12 3.38
C ASN A 3 -7.28 -0.43 4.79
N VAL A 4 -6.07 -0.15 5.30
CA VAL A 4 -5.51 -0.82 6.47
C VAL A 4 -5.86 -0.05 7.75
N LEU A 5 -5.60 1.26 7.77
CA LEU A 5 -5.66 2.09 8.97
C LEU A 5 -6.98 2.86 9.05
N GLN A 6 -8.08 2.12 9.21
CA GLN A 6 -9.46 2.64 9.14
C GLN A 6 -9.89 3.53 10.32
N GLY A 7 -9.02 3.72 11.32
CA GLY A 7 -9.34 4.46 12.53
C GLY A 7 -9.59 5.94 12.25
N GLY A 8 -10.76 6.45 12.62
CA GLY A 8 -11.10 7.87 12.48
C GLY A 8 -11.65 8.28 11.11
N GLU A 9 -11.66 7.39 10.12
CA GLU A 9 -12.18 7.68 8.77
C GLU A 9 -13.72 7.77 8.70
N GLY A 10 -14.42 7.40 9.77
CA GLY A 10 -15.88 7.32 9.81
C GLY A 10 -16.43 5.96 9.33
N GLN A 11 -17.76 5.85 9.26
CA GLN A 11 -18.40 4.59 8.94
C GLN A 11 -18.22 4.22 7.46
N ALA A 12 -17.88 2.96 7.20
CA ALA A 12 -17.79 2.35 5.87
C ALA A 12 -16.93 3.14 4.85
N PRO A 13 -15.59 3.20 5.02
CA PRO A 13 -14.69 3.97 4.15
C PRO A 13 -14.87 3.71 2.65
N THR A 14 -15.01 2.44 2.23
CA THR A 14 -15.26 2.12 0.81
C THR A 14 -16.58 2.72 0.31
N ARG A 15 -17.61 2.78 1.15
CA ARG A 15 -18.90 3.38 0.78
C ARG A 15 -18.80 4.89 0.65
N GLN A 16 -18.04 5.55 1.52
CA GLN A 16 -17.76 6.98 1.40
C GLN A 16 -17.05 7.29 0.07
N ALA A 17 -16.02 6.52 -0.28
CA ALA A 17 -15.30 6.67 -1.55
C ALA A 17 -16.21 6.46 -2.77
N VAL A 18 -17.03 5.40 -2.76
CA VAL A 18 -17.96 5.08 -3.87
C VAL A 18 -19.00 6.19 -4.07
N LEU A 19 -19.64 6.65 -3.00
CA LEU A 19 -20.62 7.74 -3.09
C LEU A 19 -19.97 9.09 -3.42
N GLY A 20 -18.77 9.35 -2.89
CA GLY A 20 -17.97 10.53 -3.21
C GLY A 20 -17.54 10.58 -4.68
N ALA A 21 -17.37 9.43 -5.33
CA ALA A 21 -17.15 9.32 -6.77
C ALA A 21 -18.43 9.40 -7.62
N GLY A 22 -19.60 9.62 -7.00
CA GLY A 22 -20.88 9.78 -7.71
C GLY A 22 -21.54 8.49 -8.18
N LEU A 23 -21.12 7.33 -7.67
CA LEU A 23 -21.76 6.05 -8.02
C LEU A 23 -23.14 5.92 -7.36
N PRO A 24 -24.06 5.13 -7.95
CA PRO A 24 -25.42 4.96 -7.43
C PRO A 24 -25.48 4.43 -6.00
N ILE A 25 -26.50 4.84 -5.24
CA ILE A 25 -26.73 4.35 -3.88
C ILE A 25 -26.99 2.84 -3.79
N SER A 26 -27.39 2.21 -4.90
CA SER A 26 -27.56 0.75 -4.98
C SER A 26 -26.23 -0.02 -4.98
N THR A 27 -25.07 0.64 -5.09
CA THR A 27 -23.76 -0.01 -5.24
C THR A 27 -23.25 -0.61 -3.91
N PRO A 28 -23.24 -1.94 -3.71
CA PRO A 28 -22.74 -2.54 -2.47
C PRO A 28 -21.24 -2.28 -2.30
N CYS A 29 -20.78 -2.19 -1.04
CA CYS A 29 -19.42 -1.74 -0.71
C CYS A 29 -18.82 -2.60 0.40
N THR A 30 -17.53 -2.90 0.31
CA THR A 30 -16.77 -3.60 1.37
C THR A 30 -15.34 -3.08 1.45
N THR A 31 -14.91 -2.72 2.65
CA THR A 31 -13.51 -2.38 2.94
C THR A 31 -12.74 -3.63 3.34
N ILE A 32 -11.59 -3.87 2.71
CA ILE A 32 -10.77 -5.08 2.88
C ILE A 32 -9.47 -4.69 3.57
N ASN A 33 -9.08 -5.46 4.60
CA ASN A 33 -7.78 -5.32 5.24
C ASN A 33 -7.01 -6.64 5.17
N LYS A 34 -5.91 -6.61 4.41
CA LYS A 34 -4.84 -7.62 4.38
C LYS A 34 -3.47 -6.91 4.43
N VAL A 35 -3.35 -5.91 5.30
CA VAL A 35 -2.15 -5.06 5.46
C VAL A 35 -1.69 -4.53 4.09
N CYS A 36 -0.39 -4.56 3.76
CA CYS A 36 0.14 -4.06 2.49
C CYS A 36 -0.46 -4.77 1.26
N ALA A 37 -1.02 -5.98 1.41
CA ALA A 37 -1.65 -6.71 0.32
C ALA A 37 -3.14 -6.34 0.10
N SER A 38 -3.70 -5.38 0.85
CA SER A 38 -5.13 -5.04 0.83
C SER A 38 -5.66 -4.67 -0.56
N GLY A 39 -4.93 -3.82 -1.30
CA GLY A 39 -5.34 -3.41 -2.64
C GLY A 39 -5.39 -4.59 -3.62
N MET A 40 -4.36 -5.44 -3.62
CA MET A 40 -4.32 -6.64 -4.45
C MET A 40 -5.39 -7.66 -4.03
N LYS A 41 -5.60 -7.85 -2.73
CA LYS A 41 -6.62 -8.77 -2.22
C LYS A 41 -8.04 -8.33 -2.59
N ALA A 42 -8.31 -7.02 -2.60
CA ALA A 42 -9.58 -6.49 -3.09
C ALA A 42 -9.81 -6.84 -4.57
N ILE A 43 -8.79 -6.72 -5.43
CA ILE A 43 -8.86 -7.12 -6.84
C ILE A 43 -9.12 -8.64 -6.98
N MET A 44 -8.42 -9.46 -6.19
CA MET A 44 -8.61 -10.92 -6.18
C MET A 44 -10.05 -11.30 -5.79
N MET A 45 -10.58 -10.73 -4.71
CA MET A 45 -11.94 -11.02 -4.24
C MET A 45 -13.02 -10.55 -5.22
N ALA A 46 -12.84 -9.37 -5.83
CA ALA A 46 -13.73 -8.91 -6.89
C ALA A 46 -13.68 -9.84 -8.11
N SER A 47 -12.48 -10.29 -8.51
CA SER A 47 -12.30 -11.26 -9.59
C SER A 47 -13.01 -12.58 -9.30
N GLN A 48 -12.95 -13.09 -8.06
CA GLN A 48 -13.68 -14.30 -7.66
C GLN A 48 -15.20 -14.12 -7.77
N SER A 49 -15.74 -12.95 -7.38
CA SER A 49 -17.17 -12.64 -7.54
C SER A 49 -17.59 -12.64 -9.02
N LEU A 50 -16.77 -12.06 -9.90
CA LEU A 50 -16.99 -12.10 -11.36
C LEU A 50 -16.91 -13.53 -11.92
N MET A 51 -15.94 -14.33 -11.48
CA MET A 51 -15.78 -15.73 -11.88
C MET A 51 -16.99 -16.60 -11.48
N CYS A 52 -17.60 -16.33 -10.33
CA CYS A 52 -18.82 -17.00 -9.88
C CYS A 52 -20.09 -16.51 -10.58
N GLY A 53 -20.01 -15.48 -11.43
CA GLY A 53 -21.18 -14.90 -12.10
C GLY A 53 -22.12 -14.13 -11.17
N HIS A 54 -21.67 -13.75 -9.97
CA HIS A 54 -22.50 -13.01 -9.01
C HIS A 54 -22.68 -11.55 -9.39
N GLN A 55 -21.69 -10.98 -10.07
CA GLN A 55 -21.68 -9.64 -10.65
C GLN A 55 -20.99 -9.71 -12.01
N ASP A 56 -21.26 -8.76 -12.90
CA ASP A 56 -20.66 -8.70 -14.23
C ASP A 56 -19.65 -7.55 -14.39
N VAL A 57 -19.77 -6.51 -13.56
CA VAL A 57 -18.85 -5.36 -13.45
C VAL A 57 -18.61 -5.00 -11.98
N MET A 58 -17.36 -4.76 -11.59
CA MET A 58 -16.98 -4.34 -10.23
C MET A 58 -15.82 -3.34 -10.26
N VAL A 59 -15.74 -2.47 -9.25
CA VAL A 59 -14.56 -1.64 -8.99
C VAL A 59 -13.77 -2.25 -7.83
N ALA A 60 -12.45 -2.36 -8.00
CA ALA A 60 -11.55 -2.83 -6.96
C ALA A 60 -10.25 -2.02 -6.95
N GLY A 61 -9.59 -1.95 -5.80
CA GLY A 61 -8.43 -1.09 -5.63
C GLY A 61 -8.08 -0.91 -4.16
N GLY A 62 -7.34 0.13 -3.82
CA GLY A 62 -6.99 0.48 -2.45
C GLY A 62 -6.79 1.97 -2.23
N MET A 63 -6.83 2.39 -0.97
CA MET A 63 -6.65 3.77 -0.53
C MET A 63 -6.05 3.79 0.87
N GLU A 64 -5.20 4.77 1.13
CA GLU A 64 -4.67 5.02 2.47
C GLU A 64 -4.32 6.50 2.60
N SER A 65 -4.55 7.08 3.78
CA SER A 65 -3.96 8.36 4.13
C SER A 65 -3.22 8.25 5.45
N MET A 66 -1.94 7.86 5.38
CA MET A 66 -1.10 7.72 6.58
C MET A 66 -0.93 9.04 7.32
N SER A 67 -0.99 10.18 6.62
CA SER A 67 -0.92 11.51 7.23
C SER A 67 -2.07 11.82 8.18
N ASN A 68 -3.23 11.18 8.02
CA ASN A 68 -4.43 11.42 8.80
C ASN A 68 -4.74 10.33 9.84
N VAL A 69 -3.84 9.35 10.01
CA VAL A 69 -4.02 8.27 10.97
C VAL A 69 -3.94 8.81 12.40
N PRO A 70 -4.93 8.56 13.27
CA PRO A 70 -4.97 9.14 14.59
C PRO A 70 -4.11 8.36 15.60
N TYR A 71 -3.87 9.00 16.74
CA TYR A 71 -3.47 8.31 17.96
C TYR A 71 -4.70 7.76 18.69
N VAL A 72 -4.53 6.71 19.49
CA VAL A 72 -5.60 6.09 20.29
C VAL A 72 -5.34 6.12 21.79
N MET A 73 -6.44 6.18 22.53
CA MET A 73 -6.49 5.97 23.97
C MET A 73 -7.41 4.78 24.26
N ASN A 74 -7.02 3.93 25.21
CA ASN A 74 -7.88 2.83 25.64
C ASN A 74 -9.17 3.36 26.28
N ARG A 75 -10.29 2.69 26.02
CA ARG A 75 -11.54 2.92 26.75
C ARG A 75 -11.40 2.40 28.19
N GLY A 76 -11.83 3.18 29.17
CA GLY A 76 -11.86 2.79 30.58
C GLY A 76 -11.35 3.88 31.49
N SER A 77 -11.07 3.53 32.74
CA SER A 77 -10.51 4.46 33.73
C SER A 77 -9.04 4.77 33.42
N THR A 78 -8.67 6.04 33.53
CA THR A 78 -7.28 6.47 33.39
C THR A 78 -6.47 6.00 34.61
N PRO A 79 -5.39 5.22 34.41
CA PRO A 79 -4.59 4.72 35.53
C PRO A 79 -3.83 5.87 36.21
N TYR A 80 -3.68 5.78 37.54
CA TYR A 80 -2.81 6.67 38.30
C TYR A 80 -1.37 6.52 37.82
N GLY A 81 -0.67 7.64 37.58
CA GLY A 81 0.70 7.65 37.04
C GLY A 81 0.80 7.95 35.54
N GLY A 82 -0.31 8.02 34.81
CA GLY A 82 -0.37 8.54 33.44
C GLY A 82 -0.86 7.52 32.40
N VAL A 83 -1.16 8.01 31.20
CA VAL A 83 -1.64 7.21 30.06
C VAL A 83 -0.76 7.46 28.85
N LYS A 84 -0.47 6.41 28.09
CA LYS A 84 0.20 6.50 26.80
C LYS A 84 -0.86 6.52 25.70
N LEU A 85 -0.81 7.53 24.84
CA LEU A 85 -1.53 7.51 23.57
C LEU A 85 -0.68 6.76 22.54
N GLU A 86 -1.26 5.76 21.90
CA GLU A 86 -0.54 4.93 20.93
C GLU A 86 -0.79 5.43 19.51
N ASP A 87 0.28 5.54 18.71
CA ASP A 87 0.20 5.88 17.29
C ASP A 87 -0.32 4.66 16.50
N LEU A 88 -1.43 4.79 15.77
CA LEU A 88 -1.99 3.67 15.01
C LEU A 88 -1.13 3.27 13.81
N ILE A 89 -0.33 4.17 13.22
CA ILE A 89 0.63 3.80 12.17
C ILE A 89 1.59 2.76 12.73
N VAL A 90 2.16 3.04 13.89
CA VAL A 90 3.10 2.13 14.55
C VAL A 90 2.39 0.88 15.04
N LYS A 91 1.29 1.04 15.77
CA LYS A 91 0.60 -0.04 16.48
C LYS A 91 -0.08 -1.03 15.53
N ASP A 92 -0.89 -0.53 14.61
CA ASP A 92 -1.76 -1.37 13.77
C ASP A 92 -1.14 -1.62 12.38
N GLY A 93 -0.26 -0.73 11.92
CA GLY A 93 0.40 -0.85 10.61
C GLY A 93 1.77 -1.51 10.65
N LEU A 94 2.65 -1.06 11.55
CA LEU A 94 4.09 -1.31 11.42
C LEU A 94 4.72 -2.16 12.53
N THR A 95 3.95 -2.63 13.50
CA THR A 95 4.44 -3.50 14.59
C THR A 95 3.98 -4.93 14.40
N ASP A 96 4.93 -5.86 14.37
CA ASP A 96 4.60 -7.27 14.34
C ASP A 96 3.99 -7.68 15.69
N VAL A 97 2.79 -8.26 15.64
CA VAL A 97 2.03 -8.61 16.85
C VAL A 97 2.75 -9.68 17.68
N TYR A 98 3.52 -10.57 17.06
CA TYR A 98 4.08 -11.73 17.73
C TYR A 98 5.47 -11.44 18.31
N ASN A 99 6.32 -10.81 17.51
CA ASN A 99 7.69 -10.48 17.85
C ASN A 99 7.81 -9.12 18.57
N LYS A 100 6.76 -8.28 18.54
CA LYS A 100 6.73 -6.95 19.17
C LYS A 100 7.85 -6.01 18.68
N ILE A 101 8.20 -6.14 17.40
CA ILE A 101 9.22 -5.34 16.71
C ILE A 101 8.64 -4.64 15.48
N HIS A 102 9.32 -3.60 15.02
CA HIS A 102 8.95 -2.89 13.79
C HIS A 102 9.17 -3.78 12.56
N MET A 103 8.36 -3.61 11.49
CA MET A 103 8.53 -4.33 10.22
C MET A 103 9.95 -4.27 9.65
N GLY A 104 10.62 -3.12 9.83
CA GLY A 104 12.01 -2.92 9.43
C GLY A 104 12.99 -3.86 10.14
N SER A 105 12.72 -4.26 11.38
CA SER A 105 13.53 -5.25 12.11
C SER A 105 13.30 -6.68 11.58
N CYS A 106 12.09 -6.99 11.07
CA CYS A 106 11.85 -8.25 10.35
C CYS A 106 12.65 -8.31 9.03
N ALA A 107 12.78 -7.17 8.34
CA ALA A 107 13.63 -7.07 7.15
C ALA A 107 15.11 -7.32 7.48
N GLU A 108 15.63 -6.77 8.58
CA GLU A 108 17.00 -7.06 9.04
C GLU A 108 17.23 -8.55 9.31
N ASN A 109 16.25 -9.26 9.89
CA ASN A 109 16.32 -10.71 10.08
C ASN A 109 16.48 -11.45 8.75
N THR A 110 15.72 -11.06 7.72
CA THR A 110 15.85 -11.66 6.37
C THR A 110 17.18 -11.30 5.72
N ALA A 111 17.61 -10.03 5.82
CA ALA A 111 18.90 -9.58 5.30
C ALA A 111 20.06 -10.39 5.88
N LYS A 112 20.02 -10.68 7.20
CA LYS A 112 20.98 -11.56 7.85
C LYS A 112 20.91 -13.00 7.34
N LYS A 113 19.72 -13.60 7.25
CA LYS A 113 19.54 -15.01 6.81
C LYS A 113 20.00 -15.24 5.37
N LEU A 114 19.82 -14.25 4.50
CA LEU A 114 20.12 -14.33 3.07
C LEU A 114 21.39 -13.60 2.66
N ASN A 115 22.17 -13.10 3.63
CA ASN A 115 23.43 -12.37 3.40
C ASN A 115 23.28 -11.16 2.45
N ILE A 116 22.16 -10.43 2.53
CA ILE A 116 21.92 -9.24 1.70
C ILE A 116 22.51 -8.02 2.40
N ALA A 117 23.66 -7.57 1.93
CA ALA A 117 24.44 -6.53 2.60
C ALA A 117 23.88 -5.11 2.35
N ARG A 118 24.29 -4.18 3.22
CA ARG A 118 23.90 -2.76 3.18
C ARG A 118 24.15 -2.10 1.81
N ASN A 119 25.31 -2.37 1.19
CA ASN A 119 25.69 -1.78 -0.10
C ASN A 119 24.76 -2.25 -1.23
N GLU A 120 24.26 -3.49 -1.18
CA GLU A 120 23.32 -4.01 -2.17
C GLU A 120 21.95 -3.34 -2.03
N GLN A 121 21.47 -3.17 -0.79
CA GLN A 121 20.22 -2.47 -0.51
C GLN A 121 20.27 -1.00 -0.93
N ASP A 122 21.36 -0.29 -0.64
CA ASP A 122 21.56 1.09 -1.07
C ASP A 122 21.64 1.21 -2.60
N ALA A 123 22.33 0.28 -3.27
CA ALA A 123 22.38 0.24 -4.73
C ALA A 123 20.99 0.02 -5.34
N TYR A 124 20.19 -0.89 -4.76
CA TYR A 124 18.81 -1.11 -5.16
C TYR A 124 17.94 0.15 -4.98
N ALA A 125 18.08 0.83 -3.84
CA ALA A 125 17.36 2.07 -3.56
C ALA A 125 17.69 3.17 -4.57
N ILE A 126 18.98 3.43 -4.82
CA ILE A 126 19.42 4.41 -5.83
C ILE A 126 18.87 4.06 -7.22
N ASN A 127 18.93 2.78 -7.61
CA ASN A 127 18.34 2.31 -8.85
C ASN A 127 16.81 2.54 -8.89
N SER A 128 16.10 2.37 -7.79
CA SER A 128 14.65 2.65 -7.69
C SER A 128 14.36 4.12 -7.99
N TYR A 129 14.99 5.04 -7.26
CA TYR A 129 14.84 6.50 -7.49
C TYR A 129 15.21 6.91 -8.93
N THR A 130 16.28 6.31 -9.48
CA THR A 130 16.72 6.57 -10.86
C THR A 130 15.67 6.14 -11.88
N ARG A 131 15.06 4.96 -11.70
CA ARG A 131 13.99 4.45 -12.58
C ARG A 131 12.73 5.27 -12.48
N SER A 132 12.32 5.66 -11.27
CA SER A 132 11.14 6.50 -11.05
C SER A 132 11.29 7.84 -11.77
N LYS A 133 12.43 8.52 -11.58
CA LYS A 133 12.73 9.78 -12.27
C LYS A 133 12.67 9.62 -13.79
N ALA A 134 13.35 8.61 -14.33
CA ALA A 134 13.37 8.37 -15.77
C ALA A 134 11.98 8.05 -16.34
N ALA A 135 11.13 7.32 -15.61
CA ALA A 135 9.78 6.98 -16.05
C ALA A 135 8.86 8.21 -16.06
N TRP A 136 8.96 9.08 -15.05
CA TRP A 136 8.25 10.36 -15.00
C TRP A 136 8.69 11.31 -16.12
N GLU A 137 10.00 11.50 -16.32
CA GLU A 137 10.54 12.31 -17.41
C GLU A 137 10.15 11.78 -18.80
N ALA A 138 10.03 10.46 -18.94
CA ALA A 138 9.59 9.81 -20.17
C ALA A 138 8.06 9.76 -20.34
N GLY A 139 7.26 10.35 -19.43
CA GLY A 139 5.80 10.42 -19.54
C GLY A 139 5.09 9.07 -19.42
N LYS A 140 5.70 8.06 -18.79
CA LYS A 140 5.17 6.69 -18.72
C LYS A 140 3.86 6.58 -17.93
N PHE A 141 3.61 7.49 -17.00
CA PHE A 141 2.45 7.51 -16.13
C PHE A 141 1.25 8.31 -16.67
N GLY A 142 1.34 8.83 -17.90
CA GLY A 142 0.34 9.77 -18.45
C GLY A 142 -1.09 9.22 -18.56
N ASN A 143 -1.26 7.90 -18.63
CA ASN A 143 -2.58 7.24 -18.67
C ASN A 143 -2.95 6.59 -17.33
N GLU A 144 -2.08 6.64 -16.33
CA GLU A 144 -2.25 5.97 -15.04
C GLU A 144 -2.53 6.96 -13.92
N VAL A 145 -1.84 8.10 -13.92
CA VAL A 145 -1.98 9.12 -12.87
C VAL A 145 -2.94 10.22 -13.32
N ILE A 146 -3.94 10.48 -12.50
CA ILE A 146 -4.83 11.64 -12.61
C ILE A 146 -4.43 12.70 -11.59
N PRO A 147 -4.40 13.99 -11.95
CA PRO A 147 -4.02 15.05 -11.01
C PRO A 147 -5.09 15.28 -9.94
N VAL A 148 -4.66 15.70 -8.75
CA VAL A 148 -5.53 16.09 -7.63
C VAL A 148 -5.31 17.57 -7.33
N THR A 149 -6.39 18.35 -7.35
CA THR A 149 -6.36 19.75 -6.94
C THR A 149 -6.68 19.86 -5.45
N VAL A 150 -5.76 20.44 -4.69
CA VAL A 150 -5.91 20.70 -3.26
C VAL A 150 -6.30 22.16 -3.05
N THR A 151 -7.50 22.38 -2.54
CA THR A 151 -8.05 23.71 -2.26
C THR A 151 -8.00 24.00 -0.76
N VAL A 152 -7.33 25.10 -0.40
CA VAL A 152 -7.30 25.63 0.97
C VAL A 152 -7.91 27.01 0.96
N LYS A 153 -8.92 27.24 1.82
CA LYS A 153 -9.65 28.52 1.87
C LYS A 153 -8.68 29.68 2.10
N GLY A 154 -8.65 30.63 1.16
CA GLY A 154 -7.78 31.81 1.24
C GLY A 154 -6.37 31.62 0.67
N GLN A 155 -6.07 30.47 0.08
CA GLN A 155 -4.83 30.20 -0.66
C GLN A 155 -5.14 29.83 -2.12
N PRO A 156 -4.20 30.04 -3.05
CA PRO A 156 -4.35 29.51 -4.40
C PRO A 156 -4.37 27.98 -4.38
N ASP A 157 -5.14 27.40 -5.28
CA ASP A 157 -5.21 25.94 -5.46
C ASP A 157 -3.83 25.37 -5.84
N VAL A 158 -3.53 24.20 -5.28
CA VAL A 158 -2.32 23.44 -5.61
C VAL A 158 -2.69 22.21 -6.40
N VAL A 159 -2.21 22.10 -7.64
CA VAL A 159 -2.44 20.92 -8.48
C VAL A 159 -1.27 19.94 -8.34
N VAL A 160 -1.52 18.82 -7.66
CA VAL A 160 -0.58 17.70 -7.54
C VAL A 160 -0.80 16.76 -8.72
N LYS A 161 0.17 16.69 -9.63
CA LYS A 161 0.07 15.96 -10.92
C LYS A 161 1.17 14.91 -11.12
N GLU A 162 1.99 14.71 -10.10
CA GLU A 162 3.18 13.87 -10.14
C GLU A 162 3.50 13.40 -8.73
N ASP A 163 4.03 12.18 -8.58
CA ASP A 163 4.52 11.66 -7.30
C ASP A 163 5.53 12.61 -6.65
N GLU A 164 5.40 12.84 -5.34
CA GLU A 164 6.30 13.73 -4.59
C GLU A 164 7.61 13.03 -4.22
N GLU A 165 7.54 11.77 -3.81
CA GLU A 165 8.58 11.10 -3.01
C GLU A 165 9.89 10.89 -3.77
N TYR A 166 9.83 10.55 -5.06
CA TYR A 166 11.02 10.20 -5.83
C TYR A 166 12.00 11.39 -6.01
N LYS A 167 11.53 12.62 -5.75
CA LYS A 167 12.34 13.85 -5.79
C LYS A 167 13.07 14.12 -4.47
N ARG A 168 12.68 13.46 -3.38
CA ARG A 168 13.18 13.71 -2.02
C ARG A 168 14.39 12.82 -1.69
N VAL A 169 15.43 12.89 -2.51
CA VAL A 169 16.62 12.05 -2.34
C VAL A 169 17.92 12.82 -2.55
N ASP A 170 18.92 12.52 -1.72
CA ASP A 170 20.31 12.94 -1.90
C ASP A 170 21.18 11.68 -1.96
N PHE A 171 21.55 11.27 -3.17
CA PHE A 171 22.34 10.05 -3.40
C PHE A 171 23.68 10.06 -2.66
N SER A 172 24.27 11.24 -2.40
CA SER A 172 25.53 11.35 -1.66
C SER A 172 25.38 11.04 -0.17
N LYS A 173 24.16 11.14 0.37
CA LYS A 173 23.83 10.83 1.76
C LYS A 173 23.39 9.39 1.97
N VAL A 174 22.88 8.70 0.96
CA VAL A 174 22.41 7.30 1.05
C VAL A 174 23.39 6.41 1.83
N PRO A 175 24.67 6.26 1.45
CA PRO A 175 25.61 5.40 2.17
C PRO A 175 26.00 5.90 3.57
N LYS A 176 25.71 7.16 3.89
CA LYS A 176 26.06 7.81 5.17
C LYS A 176 24.94 7.71 6.21
N LEU A 177 23.73 7.29 5.81
CA LEU A 177 22.61 7.18 6.73
C LEU A 177 22.83 6.06 7.75
N LYS A 178 22.40 6.35 8.98
CA LYS A 178 22.35 5.38 10.08
C LYS A 178 21.23 4.38 9.83
N THR A 179 21.44 3.16 10.33
CA THR A 179 20.42 2.12 10.34
C THR A 179 19.41 2.41 11.45
N VAL A 180 18.12 2.45 11.10
CA VAL A 180 17.08 3.00 11.99
C VAL A 180 16.35 1.92 12.80
N PHE A 181 16.40 0.67 12.35
CA PHE A 181 15.69 -0.45 12.99
C PHE A 181 16.59 -1.40 13.77
N GLN A 182 17.92 -1.29 13.61
CA GLN A 182 18.90 -2.10 14.31
C GLN A 182 20.20 -1.32 14.48
N LYS A 183 20.72 -1.27 15.72
CA LYS A 183 21.94 -0.52 16.06
C LYS A 183 23.21 -1.25 15.61
N GLU A 184 23.30 -2.54 15.91
CA GLU A 184 24.49 -3.35 15.62
C GLU A 184 24.32 -4.07 14.30
N ASN A 185 25.26 -3.91 13.36
CA ASN A 185 25.26 -4.62 12.07
C ASN A 185 23.94 -4.51 11.28
N GLY A 186 23.25 -3.38 11.41
CA GLY A 186 22.03 -3.10 10.63
C GLY A 186 22.34 -2.81 9.17
N THR A 187 21.33 -2.94 8.34
CA THR A 187 21.39 -2.71 6.89
C THR A 187 20.27 -1.78 6.39
N VAL A 188 19.15 -1.70 7.11
CA VAL A 188 17.98 -0.94 6.69
C VAL A 188 18.06 0.51 7.18
N THR A 189 17.89 1.45 6.26
CA THR A 189 17.93 2.90 6.48
C THR A 189 16.69 3.59 5.95
N ALA A 190 16.52 4.88 6.30
CA ALA A 190 15.43 5.68 5.75
C ALA A 190 15.46 5.84 4.22
N ALA A 191 16.62 5.68 3.55
CA ALA A 191 16.69 5.81 2.09
C ALA A 191 16.43 4.50 1.34
N ASN A 192 16.64 3.35 1.98
CA ASN A 192 16.47 2.04 1.36
C ASN A 192 15.22 1.27 1.86
N ALA A 193 14.48 1.86 2.79
CA ALA A 193 13.13 1.45 3.16
C ALA A 193 12.07 2.31 2.42
N SER A 194 10.83 1.81 2.36
CA SER A 194 9.69 2.62 1.91
C SER A 194 9.34 3.71 2.93
N THR A 195 8.78 4.81 2.43
CA THR A 195 8.26 5.93 3.24
C THR A 195 6.80 5.70 3.66
N LEU A 196 6.27 6.63 4.46
CA LEU A 196 4.84 6.70 4.77
C LEU A 196 4.19 7.68 3.78
N ASN A 197 3.10 7.29 3.12
CA ASN A 197 2.56 8.04 2.00
C ASN A 197 1.02 8.05 2.01
N ASP A 198 0.44 8.97 1.25
CA ASP A 198 -0.99 9.07 0.99
C ASP A 198 -1.27 8.77 -0.48
N GLY A 199 -2.32 8.01 -0.78
CA GLY A 199 -2.68 7.69 -2.15
C GLY A 199 -3.83 6.69 -2.30
N ALA A 200 -4.35 6.59 -3.52
CA ALA A 200 -5.37 5.62 -3.88
C ALA A 200 -5.20 5.16 -5.34
N ALA A 201 -5.62 3.92 -5.61
CA ALA A 201 -5.68 3.35 -6.96
C ALA A 201 -6.97 2.54 -7.12
N ALA A 202 -7.57 2.56 -8.31
CA ALA A 202 -8.80 1.86 -8.63
C ALA A 202 -8.78 1.26 -10.05
N LEU A 203 -9.35 0.07 -10.19
CA LEU A 203 -9.49 -0.66 -11.44
C LEU A 203 -10.97 -1.00 -11.66
N VAL A 204 -11.43 -0.87 -12.90
CA VAL A 204 -12.71 -1.40 -13.36
C VAL A 204 -12.48 -2.81 -13.87
N LEU A 205 -13.12 -3.79 -13.23
CA LEU A 205 -13.06 -5.20 -13.57
C LEU A 205 -14.42 -5.62 -14.14
N MET A 206 -14.40 -6.46 -15.17
CA MET A 206 -15.63 -6.98 -15.76
C MET A 206 -15.42 -8.35 -16.39
N THR A 207 -16.51 -9.09 -16.58
CA THR A 207 -16.48 -10.33 -17.36
C THR A 207 -16.24 -10.03 -18.84
N ALA A 208 -15.76 -11.02 -19.59
CA ALA A 208 -15.56 -10.87 -21.03
C ALA A 208 -16.87 -10.56 -21.77
N ASP A 209 -17.99 -11.12 -21.31
CA ASP A 209 -19.30 -10.88 -21.91
C ASP A 209 -19.83 -9.48 -21.60
N ALA A 210 -19.61 -8.97 -20.39
CA ALA A 210 -19.92 -7.58 -20.06
C ALA A 210 -19.09 -6.59 -20.90
N ALA A 211 -17.80 -6.87 -21.11
CA ALA A 211 -16.94 -6.05 -21.97
C ALA A 211 -17.46 -5.98 -23.42
N LYS A 212 -17.86 -7.14 -23.99
CA LYS A 212 -18.50 -7.20 -25.31
C LYS A 212 -19.83 -6.45 -25.34
N ARG A 213 -20.69 -6.69 -24.35
CA ARG A 213 -22.02 -6.05 -24.22
C ARG A 213 -21.93 -4.53 -24.14
N LEU A 214 -20.91 -4.02 -23.45
CA LEU A 214 -20.65 -2.58 -23.29
C LEU A 214 -19.77 -1.99 -24.40
N ASN A 215 -19.33 -2.80 -25.37
CA ASN A 215 -18.46 -2.41 -26.47
C ASN A 215 -17.17 -1.69 -26.02
N VAL A 216 -16.51 -2.22 -24.99
CA VAL A 216 -15.23 -1.70 -24.47
C VAL A 216 -14.09 -2.66 -24.78
N THR A 217 -12.89 -2.11 -25.02
CA THR A 217 -11.69 -2.90 -25.27
C THR A 217 -10.97 -3.18 -23.95
N PRO A 218 -10.85 -4.45 -23.51
CA PRO A 218 -10.15 -4.76 -22.27
C PRO A 218 -8.65 -4.52 -22.39
N LEU A 219 -8.03 -3.98 -21.32
CA LEU A 219 -6.59 -3.72 -21.27
C LEU A 219 -5.76 -4.97 -20.97
N ALA A 220 -6.27 -5.86 -20.12
CA ALA A 220 -5.61 -7.06 -19.69
C ALA A 220 -6.64 -8.12 -19.22
N ARG A 221 -6.17 -9.35 -19.05
CA ARG A 221 -6.95 -10.45 -18.46
C ARG A 221 -6.29 -10.91 -17.17
N ILE A 222 -7.06 -11.03 -16.09
CA ILE A 222 -6.62 -11.66 -14.85
C ILE A 222 -6.57 -13.17 -15.08
N VAL A 223 -5.37 -13.74 -15.14
CA VAL A 223 -5.17 -15.18 -15.43
C VAL A 223 -5.22 -16.02 -14.15
N ALA A 224 -4.45 -15.64 -13.14
CA ALA A 224 -4.36 -16.36 -11.88
C ALA A 224 -3.87 -15.44 -10.75
N PHE A 225 -4.15 -15.83 -9.52
CA PHE A 225 -3.68 -15.18 -8.30
C PHE A 225 -3.60 -16.21 -7.15
N ALA A 226 -2.76 -15.93 -6.16
CA ALA A 226 -2.57 -16.81 -5.00
C ALA A 226 -2.20 -15.98 -3.76
N ASP A 227 -2.54 -16.53 -2.58
CA ASP A 227 -2.05 -16.06 -1.29
C ASP A 227 -1.12 -17.13 -0.70
N ALA A 228 0.02 -16.70 -0.15
CA ALA A 228 0.90 -17.54 0.66
C ALA A 228 1.17 -16.84 2.00
N ALA A 229 1.48 -17.64 3.01
CA ALA A 229 1.87 -17.17 4.33
C ALA A 229 3.04 -18.02 4.84
N VAL A 230 3.91 -17.39 5.63
CA VAL A 230 5.06 -18.01 6.32
C VAL A 230 5.11 -17.46 7.75
N GLU A 231 6.15 -17.80 8.50
CA GLU A 231 6.39 -17.20 9.81
C GLU A 231 6.30 -15.67 9.77
N PRO A 232 5.65 -15.00 10.74
CA PRO A 232 5.41 -13.55 10.70
C PRO A 232 6.68 -12.71 10.47
N ILE A 233 7.80 -13.08 11.08
CA ILE A 233 9.09 -12.39 10.91
C ILE A 233 9.70 -12.56 9.51
N ASP A 234 9.30 -13.60 8.78
CA ASP A 234 9.80 -13.97 7.47
C ASP A 234 8.86 -13.51 6.33
N PHE A 235 7.93 -12.57 6.60
CA PHE A 235 7.08 -11.99 5.57
C PHE A 235 7.83 -11.46 4.32
N PRO A 236 9.10 -10.96 4.40
CA PRO A 236 9.81 -10.51 3.20
C PRO A 236 9.98 -11.58 2.12
N ILE A 237 9.98 -12.88 2.50
CA ILE A 237 10.10 -14.00 1.55
C ILE A 237 8.75 -14.61 1.15
N ALA A 238 7.64 -14.23 1.80
CA ALA A 238 6.31 -14.71 1.44
C ALA A 238 5.95 -14.52 -0.06
N PRO A 239 6.32 -13.40 -0.73
CA PRO A 239 6.05 -13.21 -2.15
C PRO A 239 6.68 -14.27 -3.06
N VAL A 240 7.79 -14.91 -2.66
CA VAL A 240 8.45 -15.98 -3.44
C VAL A 240 7.52 -17.18 -3.59
N TYR A 241 6.87 -17.59 -2.50
CA TYR A 241 5.94 -18.72 -2.49
C TYR A 241 4.66 -18.39 -3.25
N ALA A 242 4.08 -17.20 -3.01
CA ALA A 242 2.87 -16.76 -3.71
C ALA A 242 3.08 -16.71 -5.24
N ALA A 243 4.20 -16.14 -5.69
CA ALA A 243 4.54 -16.09 -7.12
C ALA A 243 4.76 -17.49 -7.71
N SER A 244 5.39 -18.39 -6.95
CA SER A 244 5.60 -19.78 -7.38
C SER A 244 4.27 -20.51 -7.57
N MET A 245 3.31 -20.34 -6.67
CA MET A 245 1.97 -20.94 -6.77
C MET A 245 1.19 -20.47 -8.01
N VAL A 246 1.38 -19.21 -8.43
CA VAL A 246 0.76 -18.67 -9.64
C VAL A 246 1.36 -19.30 -10.91
N ARG A 247 2.68 -19.57 -10.92
CA ARG A 247 3.36 -20.16 -12.09
C ARG A 247 3.04 -21.64 -12.32
N THR A 248 2.64 -22.35 -11.27
CA THR A 248 2.32 -23.79 -11.32
C THR A 248 0.87 -24.08 -11.77
N LYS A 249 0.08 -23.05 -12.04
CA LYS A 249 -1.32 -23.14 -12.51
C LYS A 249 -1.42 -22.60 -13.94
#